data_AF-A0A3D4TM50-F1
#
_entry.id   AF-A0A3D4TM50-F1
#
_cell.length_a   1.000
_cell.length_b   1.000
_cell.length_c   1.000
_cell.angle_alpha   90.00
_cell.angle_beta   90.00
_cell.angle_gamma   90.00
#
_symmetry.space_group_name_H-M   'P 1'
#
loop_
_entity.id
_entity.type
_entity.pdbx_description
1 polymer ?
#
loop_
_entity_poly.entity_id
_entity_poly.type
_entity_poly.pdbx_seq_one_letter_code
_entity_poly.pdbx_strand_id
1 'polypeptide(L)'
;MRFPLSSVLCTALAVALAGCTPSPSATPEPGPVAGEDARPQEGSQADAPPEAGQGSVTIAGEDAAEDVQRWTPPRVDRQGRSLAQLRRAAEQAFVEGRLYEDADAAVPLWLAVQEEDPDDRQARLGLQRARQRLQQQADGLLVRPLKQREALAEASRQALVLLTLAPKDEKVRALQARVELAQRVVAYNRAGEEDLRSDRIGEDGDGAIGNFREALALDEDNSRARQGLAAAESGLIRRAEDAARERDFAGAGTWLAEASKVRDSSPTIADAFERIEQIRAATLLQLRDDGLRELATPQGLKPAREKLAEALRIALPGDAVVAQLRERIDLATHYGSFRPGQVFSDAMRDGGRGPQMVVVPHGGFQMGAGDTEPGSTDAERPSHYVRFDRGFAMSITEVTVGDFERYVKATNARPRATRRGHSVVYDERSGNFIRRSGVDWRSDYDGARALGNSPVMHVSVRDAENYAAWLSEQTGRSYRLPSEAEFEYALRAGSSGRYPWGD
;
A
#
# COMPACT_ATOMS: atom_id res chain seq x y z
N MET A 1 -0.75 -26.23 -40.48
CA MET A 1 -0.84 -27.52 -39.76
C MET A 1 -1.25 -27.21 -38.33
N ARG A 2 -2.34 -27.81 -37.87
CA ARG A 2 -3.00 -27.57 -36.56
C ARG A 2 -2.70 -28.72 -35.59
N PHE A 3 -2.78 -28.38 -34.29
CA PHE A 3 -3.04 -29.22 -33.10
C PHE A 3 -1.87 -30.00 -32.43
N PRO A 4 -1.96 -30.31 -31.11
CA PRO A 4 -2.76 -29.68 -30.04
C PRO A 4 -2.05 -29.50 -28.67
N LEU A 5 -2.76 -28.76 -27.81
CA LEU A 5 -2.71 -28.69 -26.36
C LEU A 5 -2.56 -30.05 -25.64
N SER A 6 -1.95 -30.02 -24.45
CA SER A 6 -2.23 -30.99 -23.38
C SER A 6 -2.25 -30.31 -22.02
N SER A 7 -3.45 -30.33 -21.44
CA SER A 7 -3.80 -29.96 -20.08
C SER A 7 -3.34 -31.07 -19.12
N VAL A 8 -2.78 -30.72 -17.96
CA VAL A 8 -2.66 -31.67 -16.84
C VAL A 8 -3.25 -31.06 -15.57
N LEU A 9 -4.07 -31.91 -14.97
CA LEU A 9 -4.96 -31.77 -13.84
C LEU A 9 -4.33 -31.26 -12.53
N CYS A 10 -5.20 -30.56 -11.81
CA CYS A 10 -5.24 -30.41 -10.36
C CYS A 10 -4.92 -31.70 -9.58
N THR A 11 -4.18 -31.57 -8.49
CA THR A 11 -4.35 -32.44 -7.32
C THR A 11 -4.16 -31.60 -6.06
N ALA A 12 -5.27 -31.31 -5.39
CA ALA A 12 -5.32 -30.68 -4.09
C ALA A 12 -4.92 -31.70 -3.02
N LEU A 13 -4.01 -31.32 -2.11
CA LEU A 13 -3.70 -32.09 -0.91
C LEU A 13 -4.19 -31.30 0.31
N ALA A 14 -5.25 -31.81 0.93
CA ALA A 14 -5.75 -31.35 2.22
C ALA A 14 -4.84 -31.90 3.33
N VAL A 15 -4.37 -31.02 4.22
CA VAL A 15 -3.80 -31.42 5.52
C VAL A 15 -4.61 -30.72 6.60
N ALA A 16 -5.34 -31.54 7.34
CA ALA A 16 -6.03 -31.18 8.57
C ALA A 16 -5.04 -31.20 9.74
N LEU A 17 -5.06 -30.16 10.56
CA LEU A 17 -4.57 -30.21 11.93
C LEU A 17 -5.58 -29.53 12.85
N ALA A 18 -6.24 -30.36 13.67
CA ALA A 18 -6.78 -29.99 14.97
C ALA A 18 -5.66 -29.33 15.79
N GLY A 19 -5.87 -28.27 16.58
CA GLY A 19 -6.92 -28.05 17.56
C GLY A 19 -6.20 -27.85 18.91
N CYS A 20 -6.35 -26.68 19.52
CA CYS A 20 -6.18 -26.44 20.97
C CYS A 20 -6.50 -24.97 21.28
N THR A 21 -7.73 -24.75 21.75
CA THR A 21 -8.16 -23.57 22.50
C THR A 21 -7.74 -23.70 23.97
N PRO A 22 -7.42 -22.60 24.66
CA PRO A 22 -7.74 -22.47 26.07
C PRO A 22 -8.78 -21.36 26.31
N SER A 23 -9.79 -21.71 27.12
CA SER A 23 -10.82 -20.81 27.65
C SER A 23 -10.25 -19.81 28.68
N PRO A 24 -10.98 -18.71 28.97
CA PRO A 24 -10.51 -17.62 29.82
C PRO A 24 -10.88 -17.83 31.29
N SER A 25 -10.13 -17.23 32.21
CA SER A 25 -10.52 -17.14 33.61
C SER A 25 -10.07 -15.82 34.26
N ALA A 26 -10.99 -15.30 35.08
CA ALA A 26 -10.82 -14.42 36.23
C ALA A 26 -10.96 -12.89 36.01
N THR A 27 -12.19 -12.42 36.24
CA THR A 27 -12.51 -11.22 37.03
C THR A 27 -11.99 -11.37 38.47
N PRO A 28 -11.64 -10.26 39.14
CA PRO A 28 -12.54 -9.78 40.21
C PRO A 28 -12.66 -8.24 40.32
N GLU A 29 -13.86 -7.77 40.61
CA GLU A 29 -14.19 -6.53 41.33
C GLU A 29 -14.42 -6.89 42.84
N PRO A 30 -14.74 -5.97 43.80
CA PRO A 30 -14.93 -4.50 43.74
C PRO A 30 -14.29 -3.71 44.94
N GLY A 31 -14.39 -2.37 44.91
CA GLY A 31 -14.55 -1.55 46.14
C GLY A 31 -13.85 -0.17 46.18
N PRO A 32 -14.25 0.76 47.08
CA PRO A 32 -15.19 1.83 46.69
C PRO A 32 -14.91 3.26 47.25
N VAL A 33 -15.77 4.21 46.83
CA VAL A 33 -16.24 5.50 47.43
C VAL A 33 -15.29 6.72 47.61
N ALA A 34 -15.75 7.86 47.04
CA ALA A 34 -15.96 9.20 47.65
C ALA A 34 -15.65 10.31 46.61
N GLY A 35 -16.50 11.28 46.26
CA GLY A 35 -17.72 11.80 46.85
C GLY A 35 -17.46 13.09 47.62
N GLU A 36 -17.59 14.27 46.97
CA GLU A 36 -17.94 15.60 47.53
C GLU A 36 -17.91 16.62 46.37
N ASP A 37 -19.05 17.09 45.86
CA ASP A 37 -19.90 18.21 46.34
C ASP A 37 -19.20 19.57 46.43
N ALA A 38 -19.54 20.49 45.50
CA ALA A 38 -19.73 21.92 45.76
C ALA A 38 -20.28 22.67 44.53
N ARG A 39 -21.59 22.95 44.54
CA ARG A 39 -22.19 24.23 44.12
C ARG A 39 -22.60 24.96 45.41
N PRO A 40 -22.80 26.31 45.49
CA PRO A 40 -23.43 27.14 44.46
C PRO A 40 -22.93 28.60 44.33
N GLN A 41 -23.29 29.30 43.25
CA GLN A 41 -24.20 30.46 43.28
C GLN A 41 -24.34 31.18 41.92
N GLU A 42 -25.51 31.78 41.77
CA GLU A 42 -26.13 32.43 40.62
C GLU A 42 -25.50 33.77 40.24
N GLY A 43 -25.69 34.19 38.98
CA GLY A 43 -25.80 35.61 38.64
C GLY A 43 -25.31 36.01 37.25
N SER A 44 -26.27 36.24 36.36
CA SER A 44 -26.31 37.32 35.36
C SER A 44 -26.35 36.90 33.88
N GLN A 45 -27.33 37.53 33.23
CA GLN A 45 -27.79 37.38 31.86
C GLN A 45 -26.88 38.00 30.79
N ALA A 46 -27.11 37.52 29.56
CA ALA A 46 -26.98 38.18 28.25
C ALA A 46 -25.56 38.40 27.68
N ASP A 47 -25.18 37.59 26.69
CA ASP A 47 -25.23 37.98 25.26
C ASP A 47 -24.82 36.79 24.37
N ALA A 48 -25.49 36.62 23.23
CA ALA A 48 -25.28 35.54 22.27
C ALA A 48 -24.66 36.05 20.96
N PRO A 49 -23.77 35.27 20.33
CA PRO A 49 -23.68 35.17 18.87
C PRO A 49 -23.81 33.72 18.36
N PRO A 50 -24.08 33.51 17.06
CA PRO A 50 -24.79 32.33 16.57
C PRO A 50 -23.87 31.15 16.24
N GLU A 51 -24.27 29.95 16.66
CA GLU A 51 -23.70 28.69 16.18
C GLU A 51 -24.55 28.06 15.07
N ALA A 52 -23.82 27.44 14.15
CA ALA A 52 -24.27 26.77 12.95
C ALA A 52 -25.15 25.55 13.28
N GLY A 53 -26.31 25.47 12.62
CA GLY A 53 -27.20 24.32 12.71
C GLY A 53 -26.58 23.09 12.07
N GLN A 54 -26.17 22.13 12.91
CA GLN A 54 -26.05 20.73 12.54
C GLN A 54 -27.47 20.17 12.34
N GLY A 55 -27.84 19.89 11.09
CA GLY A 55 -29.08 19.18 10.78
C GLY A 55 -28.87 17.68 10.82
N SER A 56 -29.08 17.04 11.98
CA SER A 56 -29.35 15.61 12.04
C SER A 56 -30.79 15.37 11.62
N VAL A 57 -31.00 14.68 10.49
CA VAL A 57 -32.34 14.25 10.08
C VAL A 57 -32.62 12.92 10.76
N THR A 58 -33.20 12.97 11.96
CA THR A 58 -33.92 11.83 12.52
C THR A 58 -35.22 11.65 11.75
N ILE A 59 -35.28 10.65 10.89
CA ILE A 59 -36.54 10.12 10.37
C ILE A 59 -37.16 9.33 11.53
N ALA A 60 -38.05 9.99 12.29
CA ALA A 60 -38.86 9.34 13.28
C ALA A 60 -39.90 8.46 12.55
N GLY A 61 -39.84 7.16 12.84
CA GLY A 61 -40.87 6.20 12.46
C GLY A 61 -42.17 6.44 13.21
N GLU A 62 -43.24 6.22 12.46
CA GLU A 62 -44.56 5.68 12.81
C GLU A 62 -45.36 6.33 13.96
N ASP A 63 -46.60 6.68 13.61
CA ASP A 63 -47.70 7.12 14.48
C ASP A 63 -47.72 8.58 14.98
N ALA A 64 -47.45 9.53 14.11
CA ALA A 64 -48.04 10.86 14.20
C ALA A 64 -49.18 10.96 13.18
N ALA A 65 -50.40 11.23 13.67
CA ALA A 65 -51.57 11.48 12.82
C ALA A 65 -51.19 12.42 11.67
N GLU A 66 -51.37 11.97 10.43
CA GLU A 66 -51.21 12.79 9.24
C GLU A 66 -52.09 14.04 9.38
N ASP A 67 -51.51 15.16 9.81
CA ASP A 67 -52.04 16.49 9.50
C ASP A 67 -51.91 16.64 7.98
N VAL A 68 -52.85 16.02 7.25
CA VAL A 68 -52.94 16.12 5.80
C VAL A 68 -53.03 17.60 5.51
N GLN A 69 -51.96 18.18 4.99
CA GLN A 69 -51.93 19.57 4.59
C GLN A 69 -53.03 19.75 3.55
N ARG A 70 -54.16 20.38 3.92
CA ARG A 70 -55.30 20.54 3.00
C ARG A 70 -55.19 21.88 2.31
N TRP A 71 -55.38 21.89 1.00
CA TRP A 71 -55.54 23.13 0.28
C TRP A 71 -56.82 23.81 0.79
N THR A 72 -56.72 25.05 1.25
CA THR A 72 -57.89 25.82 1.67
C THR A 72 -58.32 26.68 0.48
N PRO A 73 -59.53 26.49 -0.07
CA PRO A 73 -59.99 27.28 -1.20
C PRO A 73 -60.05 28.77 -0.83
N PRO A 74 -59.49 29.67 -1.65
CA PRO A 74 -59.63 31.11 -1.47
C PRO A 74 -61.10 31.52 -1.39
N ARG A 75 -61.43 32.46 -0.49
CA ARG A 75 -62.81 32.92 -0.34
C ARG A 75 -63.23 33.77 -1.53
N VAL A 76 -64.25 33.33 -2.25
CA VAL A 76 -64.87 34.07 -3.35
C VAL A 76 -65.66 35.26 -2.82
N ASP A 77 -65.44 36.46 -3.36
CA ASP A 77 -66.30 37.62 -3.10
C ASP A 77 -67.65 37.45 -3.82
N ARG A 78 -68.72 37.39 -3.03
CA ARG A 78 -70.10 37.13 -3.49
C ARG A 78 -70.96 38.39 -3.57
N GLN A 79 -70.45 39.56 -3.21
CA GLN A 79 -71.28 40.76 -3.06
C GLN A 79 -71.91 41.18 -4.42
N GLY A 80 -73.20 40.87 -4.57
CA GLY A 80 -74.01 41.25 -5.74
C GLY A 80 -73.89 40.36 -6.99
N ARG A 81 -73.18 39.23 -6.94
CA ARG A 81 -73.09 38.29 -8.07
C ARG A 81 -74.23 37.27 -8.02
N SER A 82 -75.02 37.18 -9.09
CA SER A 82 -75.97 36.08 -9.29
C SER A 82 -75.25 34.76 -9.59
N LEU A 83 -75.89 33.62 -9.29
CA LEU A 83 -75.38 32.29 -9.66
C LEU A 83 -74.98 32.21 -11.15
N ALA A 84 -75.76 32.80 -12.05
CA ALA A 84 -75.45 32.82 -13.49
C ALA A 84 -74.19 33.64 -13.85
N GLN A 85 -73.84 34.64 -13.04
CA GLN A 85 -72.59 35.40 -13.19
C GLN A 85 -71.40 34.62 -12.64
N LEU A 86 -71.57 33.93 -11.50
CA LEU A 86 -70.53 33.06 -10.93
C LEU A 86 -70.19 31.90 -11.88
N ARG A 87 -71.19 31.24 -12.47
CA ARG A 87 -70.98 30.17 -13.46
C ARG A 87 -70.24 30.67 -14.71
N ARG A 88 -70.59 31.86 -15.21
CA ARG A 88 -69.90 32.48 -16.36
C ARG A 88 -68.46 32.83 -16.04
N ALA A 89 -68.22 33.41 -14.87
CA ALA A 89 -66.86 33.72 -14.40
C ALA A 89 -66.02 32.44 -14.23
N ALA A 90 -66.62 31.38 -13.66
CA ALA A 90 -65.95 30.09 -13.46
C ALA A 90 -65.57 29.42 -14.80
N GLU A 91 -66.47 29.45 -15.78
CA GLU A 91 -66.20 28.93 -17.13
C GLU A 91 -65.12 29.76 -17.84
N GLN A 92 -65.16 31.10 -17.70
CA GLN A 92 -64.14 31.98 -18.27
C GLN A 92 -62.76 31.71 -17.66
N ALA A 93 -62.66 31.62 -16.33
CA ALA A 93 -61.42 31.30 -15.64
C ALA A 93 -60.86 29.93 -16.06
N PHE A 94 -61.74 28.93 -16.26
CA PHE A 94 -61.34 27.61 -16.75
C PHE A 94 -60.73 27.68 -18.17
N VAL A 95 -61.31 28.48 -19.07
CA VAL A 95 -60.79 28.67 -20.44
C VAL A 95 -59.45 29.41 -20.43
N GLU A 96 -59.29 30.39 -19.54
CA GLU A 96 -58.03 31.13 -19.34
C GLU A 96 -56.94 30.27 -18.67
N GLY A 97 -57.28 29.08 -18.18
CA GLY A 97 -56.35 28.17 -17.51
C GLY A 97 -56.05 28.53 -16.05
N ARG A 98 -56.81 29.46 -15.46
CA ARG A 98 -56.75 29.82 -14.04
C ARG A 98 -57.66 28.87 -13.26
N LEU A 99 -57.07 27.85 -12.66
CA LEU A 99 -57.80 26.72 -12.10
C LEU A 99 -57.97 26.84 -10.59
N TYR A 100 -56.96 27.28 -9.84
CA TYR A 100 -56.97 27.21 -8.36
C TYR A 100 -56.18 28.31 -7.64
N GLU A 101 -55.56 29.21 -8.39
CA GLU A 101 -54.52 30.13 -7.92
C GLU A 101 -55.05 31.24 -6.99
N ASP A 102 -56.27 31.72 -7.24
CA ASP A 102 -56.90 32.83 -6.53
C ASP A 102 -58.43 32.65 -6.40
N ALA A 103 -59.11 33.60 -5.77
CA ALA A 103 -60.56 33.57 -5.52
C ALA A 103 -61.42 33.69 -6.78
N ASP A 104 -60.87 34.20 -7.89
CA ASP A 104 -61.56 34.30 -9.18
C ASP A 104 -61.16 33.16 -10.13
N ALA A 105 -60.44 32.14 -9.63
CA ALA A 105 -60.10 30.94 -10.38
C ALA A 105 -61.29 29.96 -10.50
N ALA A 106 -61.21 29.06 -11.47
CA ALA A 106 -62.32 28.18 -11.82
C ALA A 106 -62.81 27.30 -10.65
N VAL A 107 -61.90 26.66 -9.91
CA VAL A 107 -62.26 25.73 -8.82
C VAL A 107 -62.94 26.47 -7.65
N PRO A 108 -62.39 27.55 -7.08
CA PRO A 108 -63.08 28.31 -6.02
C PRO A 108 -64.45 28.85 -6.44
N LEU A 109 -64.58 29.35 -7.68
CA LEU A 109 -65.86 29.83 -8.19
C LEU A 109 -66.89 28.70 -8.34
N TRP A 110 -66.50 27.53 -8.85
CA TRP A 110 -67.41 26.39 -8.93
C TRP A 110 -67.77 25.81 -7.56
N LEU A 111 -66.85 25.82 -6.58
CA LEU A 111 -67.14 25.44 -5.19
C LEU A 111 -68.13 26.42 -4.55
N ALA A 112 -67.98 27.73 -4.79
CA ALA A 112 -68.92 28.73 -4.28
C ALA A 112 -70.34 28.55 -4.86
N VAL A 113 -70.45 28.20 -6.15
CA VAL A 113 -71.74 27.84 -6.78
C VAL A 113 -72.32 26.58 -6.15
N GLN A 114 -71.50 25.56 -5.88
CA GLN A 114 -71.94 24.30 -5.28
C GLN A 114 -72.35 24.44 -3.79
N GLU A 115 -71.73 25.36 -3.05
CA GLU A 115 -72.13 25.69 -1.68
C GLU A 115 -73.51 26.36 -1.62
N GLU A 116 -73.88 27.14 -2.64
CA GLU A 116 -75.17 27.83 -2.73
C GLU A 116 -76.27 26.95 -3.34
N ASP A 117 -75.93 26.09 -4.30
CA ASP A 117 -76.81 25.05 -4.86
C ASP A 117 -76.07 23.69 -4.95
N PRO A 118 -76.25 22.80 -3.94
CA PRO A 118 -75.63 21.48 -3.92
C PRO A 118 -76.03 20.56 -5.09
N ASP A 119 -77.17 20.85 -5.74
CA ASP A 119 -77.72 20.07 -6.85
C ASP A 119 -77.41 20.65 -8.24
N ASP A 120 -76.59 21.70 -8.30
CA ASP A 120 -76.17 22.33 -9.53
C ASP A 120 -75.36 21.38 -10.44
N ARG A 121 -75.98 20.98 -11.55
CA ARG A 121 -75.36 20.11 -12.56
C ARG A 121 -74.18 20.77 -13.27
N GLN A 122 -74.23 22.08 -13.51
CA GLN A 122 -73.15 22.83 -14.17
C GLN A 122 -71.92 22.92 -13.27
N ALA A 123 -72.11 23.14 -11.96
CA ALA A 123 -71.02 23.15 -10.99
C ALA A 123 -70.33 21.78 -10.86
N ARG A 124 -71.10 20.69 -10.78
CA ARG A 124 -70.54 19.32 -10.75
C ARG A 124 -69.70 19.02 -12.00
N LEU A 125 -70.22 19.36 -13.19
CA LEU A 125 -69.51 19.15 -14.46
C LEU A 125 -68.27 20.05 -14.58
N GLY A 126 -68.36 21.31 -14.13
CA GLY A 126 -67.26 22.27 -14.11
C GLY A 126 -66.11 21.79 -13.22
N LEU A 127 -66.41 21.34 -12.00
CA LEU A 127 -65.42 20.75 -11.08
C LEU A 127 -64.81 19.47 -11.63
N GLN A 128 -65.60 18.59 -12.26
CA GLN A 128 -65.07 17.37 -12.89
C GLN A 128 -64.07 17.70 -14.00
N ARG A 129 -64.39 18.66 -14.88
CA ARG A 129 -63.49 19.14 -15.93
C ARG A 129 -62.22 19.78 -15.36
N ALA A 130 -62.36 20.64 -14.35
CA ALA A 130 -61.23 21.27 -13.66
C ALA A 130 -60.29 20.22 -13.03
N ARG A 131 -60.84 19.21 -12.36
CA ARG A 131 -60.08 18.09 -11.81
C ARG A 131 -59.34 17.30 -12.88
N GLN A 132 -60.00 16.97 -14.00
CA GLN A 132 -59.34 16.25 -15.10
C GLN A 132 -58.20 17.07 -15.71
N ARG A 133 -58.39 18.39 -15.87
CA ARG A 133 -57.36 19.30 -16.39
C ARG A 133 -56.17 19.39 -15.44
N LEU A 134 -56.40 19.55 -14.14
CA LEU A 134 -55.36 19.57 -13.11
C LEU A 134 -54.59 18.25 -13.06
N GLN A 135 -55.29 17.12 -13.16
CA GLN A 135 -54.65 15.80 -13.18
C GLN A 135 -53.71 15.66 -14.39
N GLN A 136 -54.15 16.06 -15.59
CA GLN A 136 -53.30 16.04 -16.78
C GLN A 136 -52.09 16.97 -16.67
N GLN A 137 -52.25 18.14 -16.06
CA GLN A 137 -51.14 19.07 -15.82
C GLN A 137 -50.13 18.47 -14.85
N ALA A 138 -50.59 17.91 -13.74
CA ALA A 138 -49.74 17.28 -12.74
C ALA A 138 -48.98 16.07 -13.31
N ASP A 139 -49.65 15.20 -14.07
CA ASP A 139 -49.03 14.06 -14.75
C ASP A 139 -47.95 14.54 -15.75
N GLY A 140 -48.21 15.60 -16.51
CA GLY A 140 -47.24 16.18 -17.44
C GLY A 140 -46.03 16.82 -16.73
N LEU A 141 -46.23 17.39 -15.55
CA LEU A 141 -45.15 17.98 -14.74
C LEU A 141 -44.21 16.90 -14.16
N LEU A 142 -44.74 15.73 -13.81
CA LEU A 142 -43.94 14.63 -13.26
C LEU A 142 -42.92 14.06 -14.24
N VAL A 143 -43.21 14.11 -15.54
CA VAL A 143 -42.33 13.56 -16.60
C VAL A 143 -41.34 14.63 -17.12
N ARG A 144 -41.41 15.87 -16.61
CA ARG A 144 -40.61 16.98 -17.13
C ARG A 144 -39.15 16.92 -16.64
N PRO A 145 -38.15 16.80 -17.54
CA PRO A 145 -36.74 16.72 -17.15
C PRO A 145 -36.15 18.10 -16.78
N LEU A 146 -36.60 19.17 -17.44
CA LEU A 146 -36.12 20.53 -17.21
C LEU A 146 -36.84 21.20 -16.04
N LYS A 147 -36.08 21.89 -15.19
CA LYS A 147 -36.62 22.57 -13.99
C LYS A 147 -37.46 21.63 -13.12
N GLN A 148 -37.05 20.37 -13.03
CA GLN A 148 -37.79 19.30 -12.33
C GLN A 148 -38.22 19.69 -10.91
N ARG A 149 -37.43 20.52 -10.20
CA ARG A 149 -37.77 21.03 -8.86
C ARG A 149 -38.99 21.96 -8.87
N GLU A 150 -39.01 22.92 -9.78
CA GLU A 150 -40.15 23.84 -9.95
C GLU A 150 -41.39 23.05 -10.41
N ALA A 151 -41.19 22.10 -11.33
CA ALA A 151 -42.25 21.25 -11.85
C ALA A 151 -42.86 20.34 -10.76
N LEU A 152 -42.04 19.74 -9.89
CA LEU A 152 -42.51 18.91 -8.78
C LEU A 152 -43.18 19.74 -7.68
N ALA A 153 -42.69 20.96 -7.40
CA ALA A 153 -43.35 21.86 -6.47
C ALA A 153 -44.75 22.26 -6.97
N GLU A 154 -44.89 22.48 -8.27
CA GLU A 154 -46.18 22.75 -8.91
C GLU A 154 -47.08 21.51 -8.94
N ALA A 155 -46.56 20.33 -9.29
CA ALA A 155 -47.30 19.07 -9.27
C ALA A 155 -47.82 18.75 -7.86
N SER A 156 -47.03 19.03 -6.82
CA SER A 156 -47.42 18.86 -5.43
C SER A 156 -48.54 19.80 -5.01
N ARG A 157 -48.50 21.07 -5.42
CA ARG A 157 -49.64 22.00 -5.24
C ARG A 157 -50.91 21.47 -5.92
N GLN A 158 -50.81 21.04 -7.17
CA GLN A 158 -51.95 20.52 -7.94
C GLN A 158 -52.51 19.23 -7.34
N ALA A 159 -51.66 18.33 -6.86
CA ALA A 159 -52.07 17.10 -6.19
C ALA A 159 -52.78 17.38 -4.85
N LEU A 160 -52.34 18.41 -4.10
CA LEU A 160 -53.00 18.87 -2.88
C LEU A 160 -54.41 19.41 -3.12
N VAL A 161 -54.56 20.21 -4.19
CA VAL A 161 -55.86 20.73 -4.64
C VAL A 161 -56.77 19.56 -5.01
N LEU A 162 -56.28 18.62 -5.82
CA LEU A 162 -57.03 17.42 -6.22
C LEU A 162 -57.46 16.57 -5.02
N LEU A 163 -56.57 16.37 -4.04
CA LEU A 163 -56.86 15.61 -2.82
C LEU A 163 -57.94 16.27 -1.97
N THR A 164 -57.96 17.61 -1.94
CA THR A 164 -59.01 18.39 -1.26
C THR A 164 -60.35 18.24 -1.96
N LEU A 165 -60.37 18.28 -3.31
CA LEU A 165 -61.59 18.17 -4.10
C LEU A 165 -62.16 16.74 -4.13
N ALA A 166 -61.31 15.73 -4.02
CA ALA A 166 -61.70 14.34 -4.17
C ALA A 166 -60.87 13.38 -3.29
N PRO A 167 -61.05 13.45 -1.96
CA PRO A 167 -60.19 12.73 -1.01
C PRO A 167 -60.35 11.20 -1.07
N LYS A 168 -61.45 10.69 -1.65
CA LYS A 168 -61.73 9.25 -1.80
C LYS A 168 -61.41 8.72 -3.21
N ASP A 169 -60.94 9.56 -4.13
CA ASP A 169 -60.64 9.13 -5.49
C ASP A 169 -59.28 8.42 -5.53
N GLU A 170 -59.29 7.14 -5.91
CA GLU A 170 -58.08 6.31 -5.98
C GLU A 170 -57.02 6.89 -6.93
N LYS A 171 -57.43 7.51 -8.05
CA LYS A 171 -56.49 8.08 -9.02
C LYS A 171 -55.78 9.30 -8.46
N VAL A 172 -56.47 10.10 -7.66
CA VAL A 172 -55.90 11.27 -6.99
C VAL A 172 -54.91 10.85 -5.91
N ARG A 173 -55.24 9.83 -5.12
CA ARG A 173 -54.31 9.27 -4.12
C ARG A 173 -53.08 8.66 -4.79
N ALA A 174 -53.25 7.94 -5.90
CA ALA A 174 -52.13 7.38 -6.66
C ALA A 174 -51.23 8.48 -7.25
N LEU A 175 -51.80 9.59 -7.73
CA LEU A 175 -51.04 10.75 -8.19
C LEU A 175 -50.25 11.38 -7.03
N GLN A 176 -50.88 11.61 -5.88
CA GLN A 176 -50.22 12.15 -4.68
C GLN A 176 -49.01 11.29 -4.28
N ALA A 177 -49.19 9.96 -4.18
CA ALA A 177 -48.12 9.04 -3.86
C ALA A 177 -46.97 9.09 -4.89
N ARG A 178 -47.27 9.21 -6.18
CA ARG A 178 -46.26 9.38 -7.25
C ARG A 178 -45.49 10.70 -7.10
N VAL A 179 -46.16 11.79 -6.74
CA VAL A 179 -45.51 13.10 -6.51
C VAL A 179 -44.60 13.03 -5.29
N GLU A 180 -45.04 12.44 -4.19
CA GLU A 180 -44.25 12.26 -2.97
C GLU A 180 -43.01 11.41 -3.22
N LEU A 181 -43.15 10.29 -3.95
CA LEU A 181 -42.02 9.45 -4.34
C LEU A 181 -41.02 10.25 -5.19
N ALA A 182 -41.49 11.00 -6.19
CA ALA A 182 -40.62 11.81 -7.04
C ALA A 182 -39.90 12.93 -6.25
N GLN A 183 -40.57 13.54 -5.26
CA GLN A 183 -39.94 14.50 -4.35
C GLN A 183 -38.84 13.86 -3.49
N ARG A 184 -39.09 12.67 -2.94
CA ARG A 184 -38.09 11.92 -2.15
C ARG A 184 -36.86 11.57 -3.00
N VAL A 185 -37.05 11.05 -4.21
CA VAL A 185 -35.95 10.76 -5.15
C VAL A 185 -35.08 12.00 -5.42
N VAL A 186 -35.71 13.16 -5.65
CA VAL A 186 -34.97 14.42 -5.87
C VAL A 186 -34.26 14.89 -4.59
N ALA A 187 -34.88 14.70 -3.42
CA ALA A 187 -34.27 15.04 -2.13
C ALA A 187 -33.01 14.20 -1.86
N TYR A 188 -33.10 12.88 -2.02
CA TYR A 188 -31.97 11.96 -1.86
C TYR A 188 -30.84 12.24 -2.86
N ASN A 189 -31.17 12.45 -4.14
CA ASN A 189 -30.16 12.84 -5.13
C ASN A 189 -29.43 14.12 -4.74
N ARG A 190 -30.14 15.13 -4.23
CA ARG A 190 -29.53 16.38 -3.79
C ARG A 190 -28.66 16.19 -2.56
N ALA A 191 -29.15 15.43 -1.57
CA ALA A 191 -28.38 15.12 -0.37
C ALA A 191 -27.08 14.40 -0.74
N GLY A 192 -27.14 13.41 -1.63
CA GLY A 192 -25.96 12.70 -2.12
C GLY A 192 -24.98 13.61 -2.87
N GLU A 193 -25.47 14.54 -3.70
CA GLU A 193 -24.60 15.52 -4.37
C GLU A 193 -23.94 16.51 -3.38
N GLU A 194 -24.64 16.89 -2.31
CA GLU A 194 -24.09 17.73 -1.25
C GLU A 194 -23.00 17.01 -0.46
N ASP A 195 -23.24 15.74 -0.16
CA ASP A 195 -22.29 14.86 0.50
C ASP A 195 -21.02 14.67 -0.33
N LEU A 196 -21.15 14.44 -1.64
CA LEU A 196 -19.98 14.38 -2.54
C LEU A 196 -19.18 15.69 -2.54
N ARG A 197 -19.86 16.84 -2.53
CA ARG A 197 -19.21 18.16 -2.47
C ARG A 197 -18.51 18.42 -1.14
N SER A 198 -19.01 17.80 -0.07
CA SER A 198 -18.45 17.89 1.28
C SER A 198 -17.47 16.75 1.59
N ASP A 199 -17.09 15.96 0.57
CA ASP A 199 -16.20 14.80 0.69
C ASP A 199 -16.69 13.71 1.69
N ARG A 200 -18.01 13.62 1.90
CA ARG A 200 -18.68 12.58 2.68
C ARG A 200 -19.17 11.47 1.76
N ILE A 201 -18.26 10.61 1.31
CA ILE A 201 -18.60 9.64 0.26
C ILE A 201 -19.53 8.53 0.76
N GLY A 202 -19.36 8.06 2.01
CA GLY A 202 -20.23 7.02 2.58
C GLY A 202 -19.47 5.82 3.17
N GLU A 203 -18.28 6.05 3.71
CA GLU A 203 -17.33 5.03 4.16
C GLU A 203 -17.84 4.27 5.39
N ASP A 204 -18.59 4.98 6.24
CA ASP A 204 -19.22 4.42 7.45
C ASP A 204 -20.69 4.00 7.22
N GLY A 205 -21.15 3.96 5.97
CA GLY A 205 -22.55 3.69 5.61
C GLY A 205 -23.43 4.94 5.50
N ASP A 206 -23.05 6.04 6.15
CA ASP A 206 -23.70 7.35 6.03
C ASP A 206 -22.95 8.27 5.05
N GLY A 207 -23.66 8.84 4.07
CA GLY A 207 -23.10 9.79 3.11
C GLY A 207 -23.67 9.65 1.70
N ALA A 208 -22.89 10.07 0.70
CA ALA A 208 -23.34 10.14 -0.68
C ALA A 208 -23.85 8.80 -1.24
N ILE A 209 -23.12 7.71 -0.98
CA ILE A 209 -23.48 6.36 -1.44
C ILE A 209 -24.85 5.94 -0.89
N GLY A 210 -25.07 6.14 0.42
CA GLY A 210 -26.34 5.82 1.06
C GLY A 210 -27.50 6.59 0.42
N ASN A 211 -27.33 7.90 0.26
CA ASN A 211 -28.34 8.76 -0.37
C ASN A 211 -28.67 8.33 -1.82
N PHE A 212 -27.68 8.00 -2.65
CA PHE A 212 -27.96 7.54 -4.01
C PHE A 212 -28.58 6.14 -4.06
N ARG A 213 -28.25 5.25 -3.12
CA ARG A 213 -28.92 3.94 -2.99
C ARG A 213 -30.38 4.09 -2.62
N GLU A 214 -30.72 4.98 -1.68
CA GLU A 214 -32.11 5.30 -1.34
C GLU A 214 -32.89 5.88 -2.52
N ALA A 215 -32.25 6.75 -3.33
CA ALA A 215 -32.86 7.24 -4.56
C ALA A 215 -33.15 6.11 -5.57
N LEU A 216 -32.26 5.13 -5.71
CA LEU A 216 -32.43 3.97 -6.59
C LEU A 216 -33.42 2.94 -6.05
N ALA A 217 -33.55 2.82 -4.73
CA ALA A 217 -34.57 1.96 -4.12
C ALA A 217 -36.00 2.47 -4.41
N LEU A 218 -36.16 3.79 -4.57
CA LEU A 218 -37.42 4.43 -4.95
C LEU A 218 -37.63 4.48 -6.48
N ASP A 219 -36.57 4.64 -7.25
CA ASP A 219 -36.57 4.73 -8.72
C ASP A 219 -35.31 4.06 -9.28
N GLU A 220 -35.41 2.76 -9.59
CA GLU A 220 -34.28 1.93 -10.05
C GLU A 220 -33.63 2.50 -11.32
N ASP A 221 -34.40 3.22 -12.14
CA ASP A 221 -33.96 3.78 -13.42
C ASP A 221 -33.38 5.19 -13.34
N ASN A 222 -33.23 5.72 -12.13
CA ASN A 222 -32.77 7.09 -11.93
C ASN A 222 -31.32 7.31 -12.42
N SER A 223 -31.18 7.93 -13.59
CA SER A 223 -29.87 8.19 -14.21
C SER A 223 -28.96 9.07 -13.35
N ARG A 224 -29.54 10.02 -12.62
CA ARG A 224 -28.81 10.94 -11.75
C ARG A 224 -28.20 10.21 -10.56
N ALA A 225 -28.95 9.33 -9.91
CA ALA A 225 -28.45 8.53 -8.81
C ALA A 225 -27.35 7.54 -9.27
N ARG A 226 -27.50 6.91 -10.43
CA ARG A 226 -26.46 6.04 -11.02
C ARG A 226 -25.17 6.80 -11.31
N GLN A 227 -25.27 8.03 -11.84
CA GLN A 227 -24.11 8.90 -12.05
C GLN A 227 -23.48 9.33 -10.71
N GLY A 228 -24.30 9.61 -9.70
CA GLY A 228 -23.86 9.91 -8.34
C GLY A 228 -23.03 8.78 -7.73
N LEU A 229 -23.50 7.53 -7.83
CA LEU A 229 -22.74 6.35 -7.39
C LEU A 229 -21.43 6.18 -8.17
N ALA A 230 -21.43 6.42 -9.48
CA ALA A 230 -20.20 6.38 -10.27
C ALA A 230 -19.19 7.46 -9.84
N ALA A 231 -19.67 8.65 -9.46
CA ALA A 231 -18.84 9.72 -8.93
C ALA A 231 -18.30 9.40 -7.52
N ALA A 232 -19.11 8.77 -6.67
CA ALA A 232 -18.70 8.27 -5.36
C ALA A 232 -17.60 7.21 -5.48
N GLU A 233 -17.78 6.19 -6.35
CA GLU A 233 -16.77 5.17 -6.66
C GLU A 233 -15.46 5.83 -7.13
N SER A 234 -15.55 6.80 -8.05
CA SER A 234 -14.38 7.54 -8.53
C SER A 234 -13.68 8.33 -7.42
N GLY A 235 -14.43 8.83 -6.42
CA GLY A 235 -13.88 9.49 -5.25
C GLY A 235 -13.07 8.55 -4.37
N LEU A 236 -13.60 7.35 -4.08
CA LEU A 236 -12.89 6.32 -3.31
C LEU A 236 -11.65 5.82 -4.05
N ILE A 237 -11.74 5.63 -5.37
CA ILE A 237 -10.58 5.29 -6.21
C ILE A 237 -9.48 6.35 -6.09
N ARG A 238 -9.84 7.66 -6.11
CA ARG A 238 -8.84 8.72 -5.92
C ARG A 238 -8.15 8.63 -4.56
N ARG A 239 -8.91 8.40 -3.47
CA ARG A 239 -8.33 8.18 -2.14
C ARG A 239 -7.38 6.99 -2.10
N ALA A 240 -7.73 5.91 -2.79
CA ALA A 240 -6.86 4.74 -2.92
C ALA A 240 -5.53 5.09 -3.64
N GLU A 241 -5.61 5.84 -4.73
CA GLU A 241 -4.43 6.27 -5.48
C GLU A 241 -3.58 7.29 -4.70
N ASP A 242 -4.20 8.17 -3.92
CA ASP A 242 -3.51 9.11 -3.03
C ASP A 242 -2.76 8.36 -1.92
N ALA A 243 -3.41 7.40 -1.26
CA ALA A 243 -2.77 6.54 -0.26
C ALA A 243 -1.58 5.77 -0.87
N ALA A 244 -1.71 5.25 -2.09
CA ALA A 244 -0.59 4.61 -2.80
C ALA A 244 0.57 5.58 -3.09
N ARG A 245 0.29 6.83 -3.47
CA ARG A 245 1.31 7.88 -3.63
C ARG A 245 2.03 8.22 -2.33
N GLU A 246 1.33 8.13 -1.20
CA GLU A 246 1.87 8.29 0.16
C GLU A 246 2.58 7.02 0.69
N ARG A 247 2.69 5.97 -0.15
CA ARG A 247 3.28 4.65 0.17
C ARG A 247 2.47 3.82 1.18
N ASP A 248 1.20 4.17 1.41
CA ASP A 248 0.26 3.37 2.18
C ASP A 248 -0.55 2.45 1.26
N PHE A 249 0.09 1.35 0.83
CA PHE A 249 -0.57 0.36 -0.04
C PHE A 249 -1.63 -0.49 0.68
N ALA A 250 -1.55 -0.59 2.01
CA ALA A 250 -2.58 -1.26 2.81
C ALA A 250 -3.86 -0.40 2.85
N GLY A 251 -3.72 0.90 3.11
CA GLY A 251 -4.79 1.88 2.99
C GLY A 251 -5.37 1.95 1.58
N ALA A 252 -4.51 1.97 0.55
CA ALA A 252 -4.95 1.93 -0.85
C ALA A 252 -5.83 0.71 -1.16
N GLY A 253 -5.44 -0.48 -0.68
CA GLY A 253 -6.24 -1.69 -0.81
C GLY A 253 -7.58 -1.61 -0.10
N THR A 254 -7.63 -0.97 1.08
CA THR A 254 -8.87 -0.75 1.84
C THR A 254 -9.82 0.16 1.07
N TRP A 255 -9.32 1.27 0.54
CA TRP A 255 -10.13 2.20 -0.27
C TRP A 255 -10.66 1.57 -1.57
N LEU A 256 -9.83 0.75 -2.26
CA LEU A 256 -10.29 -0.02 -3.42
C LEU A 256 -11.38 -1.03 -3.06
N ALA A 257 -11.24 -1.69 -1.91
CA ALA A 257 -12.26 -2.62 -1.42
C ALA A 257 -13.58 -1.90 -1.16
N GLU A 258 -13.58 -0.73 -0.53
CA GLU A 258 -14.79 0.08 -0.38
C GLU A 258 -15.37 0.53 -1.73
N ALA A 259 -14.51 0.98 -2.66
CA ALA A 259 -14.94 1.36 -4.02
C ALA A 259 -15.64 0.21 -4.75
N SER A 260 -15.13 -1.02 -4.61
CA SER A 260 -15.70 -2.22 -5.23
C SER A 260 -17.10 -2.60 -4.72
N LYS A 261 -17.50 -2.11 -3.54
CA LYS A 261 -18.83 -2.36 -2.96
C LYS A 261 -19.88 -1.39 -3.50
N VAL A 262 -19.48 -0.33 -4.20
CA VAL A 262 -20.40 0.74 -4.62
C VAL A 262 -21.30 0.29 -5.77
N ARG A 263 -20.72 -0.36 -6.79
CA ARG A 263 -21.42 -0.82 -8.00
C ARG A 263 -20.94 -2.19 -8.44
N ASP A 264 -21.85 -2.98 -8.99
CA ASP A 264 -21.52 -4.30 -9.55
C ASP A 264 -20.67 -4.15 -10.83
N SER A 265 -19.53 -4.84 -10.85
CA SER A 265 -18.70 -5.07 -12.04
C SER A 265 -18.32 -3.82 -12.85
N SER A 266 -17.64 -2.86 -12.21
CA SER A 266 -17.04 -1.73 -12.92
C SER A 266 -15.61 -2.00 -13.40
N PRO A 267 -15.28 -1.79 -14.71
CA PRO A 267 -13.90 -1.92 -15.20
C PRO A 267 -12.94 -0.90 -14.55
N THR A 268 -13.47 0.21 -14.02
CA THR A 268 -12.68 1.27 -13.37
C THR A 268 -11.88 0.78 -12.16
N ILE A 269 -12.39 -0.24 -11.44
CA ILE A 269 -11.72 -0.82 -10.27
C ILE A 269 -10.49 -1.61 -10.70
N ALA A 270 -10.61 -2.39 -11.79
CA ALA A 270 -9.48 -3.13 -12.35
C ALA A 270 -8.41 -2.16 -12.85
N ASP A 271 -8.81 -1.12 -13.59
CA ASP A 271 -7.88 -0.08 -14.06
C ASP A 271 -7.19 0.65 -12.88
N ALA A 272 -7.92 0.92 -11.80
CA ALA A 272 -7.38 1.55 -10.60
C ALA A 272 -6.37 0.64 -9.87
N PHE A 273 -6.69 -0.65 -9.77
CA PHE A 273 -5.75 -1.64 -9.24
C PHE A 273 -4.45 -1.65 -10.04
N GLU A 274 -4.52 -1.70 -11.37
CA GLU A 274 -3.33 -1.65 -12.23
C GLU A 274 -2.50 -0.38 -12.01
N ARG A 275 -3.13 0.79 -11.86
CA ARG A 275 -2.42 2.04 -11.57
C ARG A 275 -1.72 2.00 -10.20
N ILE A 276 -2.38 1.49 -9.16
CA ILE A 276 -1.80 1.36 -7.82
C ILE A 276 -0.62 0.38 -7.84
N GLU A 277 -0.74 -0.72 -8.58
CA GLU A 277 0.33 -1.68 -8.78
C GLU A 277 1.55 -1.08 -9.51
N GLN A 278 1.31 -0.22 -10.50
CA GLN A 278 2.38 0.54 -11.17
C GLN A 278 3.10 1.49 -10.20
N ILE A 279 2.35 2.21 -9.34
CA ILE A 279 2.92 3.07 -8.30
C ILE A 279 3.78 2.24 -7.33
N ARG A 280 3.28 1.06 -6.92
CA ARG A 280 4.01 0.15 -6.02
C ARG A 280 5.32 -0.32 -6.63
N ALA A 281 5.27 -0.82 -7.87
CA ALA A 281 6.45 -1.31 -8.57
C ALA A 281 7.50 -0.21 -8.76
N ALA A 282 7.08 1.00 -9.14
CA ALA A 282 7.98 2.16 -9.27
C ALA A 282 8.63 2.53 -7.92
N THR A 283 7.86 2.50 -6.83
CA THR A 283 8.36 2.78 -5.48
C THR A 283 9.42 1.76 -5.05
N LEU A 284 9.19 0.47 -5.29
CA LEU A 284 10.16 -0.59 -4.97
C LEU A 284 11.45 -0.46 -5.76
N LEU A 285 11.36 -0.12 -7.06
CA LEU A 285 12.54 0.15 -7.89
C LEU A 285 13.34 1.34 -7.36
N GLN A 286 12.66 2.43 -6.98
CA GLN A 286 13.32 3.60 -6.39
C GLN A 286 14.05 3.24 -5.08
N LEU A 287 13.38 2.51 -4.17
CA LEU A 287 13.98 2.09 -2.90
C LEU A 287 15.20 1.19 -3.11
N ARG A 288 15.14 0.27 -4.09
CA ARG A 288 16.31 -0.53 -4.49
C ARG A 288 17.45 0.38 -4.95
N ASP A 289 17.20 1.26 -5.91
CA ASP A 289 18.24 2.07 -6.53
C ASP A 289 18.89 3.04 -5.52
N ASP A 290 18.09 3.61 -4.63
CA ASP A 290 18.59 4.41 -3.50
C ASP A 290 19.42 3.56 -2.54
N GLY A 291 18.95 2.37 -2.16
CA GLY A 291 19.71 1.45 -1.31
C GLY A 291 21.04 1.02 -1.93
N LEU A 292 21.08 0.76 -3.24
CA LEU A 292 22.31 0.46 -3.97
C LEU A 292 23.28 1.64 -3.99
N ARG A 293 22.77 2.87 -4.10
CA ARG A 293 23.59 4.09 -4.05
C ARG A 293 24.23 4.28 -2.67
N GLU A 294 23.47 4.03 -1.60
CA GLU A 294 23.99 4.06 -0.23
C GLU A 294 25.16 3.09 -0.07
N LEU A 295 25.02 1.84 -0.54
CA LEU A 295 26.06 0.80 -0.46
C LEU A 295 27.37 1.14 -1.18
N ALA A 296 27.39 2.14 -2.07
CA ALA A 296 28.62 2.63 -2.67
C ALA A 296 29.50 3.44 -1.69
N THR A 297 28.95 3.82 -0.53
CA THR A 297 29.65 4.60 0.50
C THR A 297 30.14 3.70 1.65
N PRO A 298 31.26 4.03 2.33
CA PRO A 298 31.80 3.20 3.41
C PRO A 298 30.86 3.03 4.62
N GLN A 299 29.95 3.99 4.86
CA GLN A 299 28.99 3.98 5.98
C GLN A 299 27.55 3.64 5.53
N GLY A 300 27.35 3.31 4.26
CA GLY A 300 26.01 3.17 3.66
C GLY A 300 25.23 1.91 4.01
N LEU A 301 25.81 0.98 4.77
CA LEU A 301 25.14 -0.29 5.10
C LEU A 301 23.88 -0.08 5.95
N LYS A 302 23.93 0.84 6.92
CA LYS A 302 22.78 1.17 7.77
C LYS A 302 21.63 1.80 6.95
N PRO A 303 21.84 2.91 6.21
CA PRO A 303 20.75 3.49 5.41
C PRO A 303 20.23 2.53 4.33
N ALA A 304 21.08 1.70 3.71
CA ALA A 304 20.62 0.68 2.77
C ALA A 304 19.66 -0.34 3.43
N ARG A 305 19.94 -0.77 4.67
CA ARG A 305 19.05 -1.66 5.45
C ARG A 305 17.72 -0.99 5.80
N GLU A 306 17.72 0.32 6.07
CA GLU A 306 16.50 1.08 6.31
C GLU A 306 15.62 1.11 5.04
N LYS A 307 16.22 1.30 3.85
CA LYS A 307 15.51 1.20 2.56
C LYS A 307 14.96 -0.20 2.31
N LEU A 308 15.72 -1.25 2.62
CA LEU A 308 15.24 -2.63 2.53
C LEU A 308 14.04 -2.88 3.45
N ALA A 309 14.10 -2.40 4.69
CA ALA A 309 13.01 -2.55 5.65
C ALA A 309 11.73 -1.83 5.19
N GLU A 310 11.87 -0.70 4.51
CA GLU A 310 10.75 -0.01 3.86
C GLU A 310 10.20 -0.81 2.68
N ALA A 311 11.07 -1.30 1.80
CA ALA A 311 10.66 -2.10 0.66
C ALA A 311 9.93 -3.40 1.07
N LEU A 312 10.38 -4.07 2.13
CA LEU A 312 9.74 -5.28 2.66
C LEU A 312 8.32 -5.05 3.22
N ARG A 313 8.00 -3.83 3.68
CA ARG A 313 6.64 -3.49 4.12
C ARG A 313 5.68 -3.29 2.96
N ILE A 314 6.20 -2.92 1.80
CA ILE A 314 5.43 -2.59 0.60
C ILE A 314 5.29 -3.81 -0.33
N ALA A 315 6.35 -4.61 -0.44
CA ALA A 315 6.44 -5.69 -1.41
C ALA A 315 5.57 -6.90 -1.07
N LEU A 316 5.12 -7.58 -2.13
CA LEU A 316 4.50 -8.89 -2.00
C LEU A 316 5.55 -9.97 -1.69
N PRO A 317 5.16 -11.09 -1.06
CA PRO A 317 6.05 -12.22 -0.88
C PRO A 317 6.65 -12.70 -2.21
N GLY A 318 7.98 -12.82 -2.25
CA GLY A 318 8.71 -13.27 -3.44
C GLY A 318 9.06 -12.16 -4.44
N ASP A 319 8.89 -10.89 -4.12
CA ASP A 319 9.28 -9.78 -4.99
C ASP A 319 10.79 -9.80 -5.33
N ALA A 320 11.09 -9.85 -6.63
CA ALA A 320 12.45 -9.99 -7.14
C ALA A 320 13.31 -8.74 -6.93
N VAL A 321 12.71 -7.53 -6.93
CA VAL A 321 13.43 -6.26 -6.74
C VAL A 321 13.94 -6.18 -5.31
N VAL A 322 13.09 -6.54 -4.35
CA VAL A 322 13.46 -6.58 -2.93
C VAL A 322 14.47 -7.70 -2.65
N ALA A 323 14.32 -8.87 -3.28
CA ALA A 323 15.29 -9.96 -3.16
C ALA A 323 16.70 -9.55 -3.63
N GLN A 324 16.80 -8.84 -4.76
CA GLN A 324 18.08 -8.32 -5.27
C GLN A 324 18.73 -7.32 -4.30
N LEU A 325 17.95 -6.40 -3.73
CA LEU A 325 18.48 -5.44 -2.75
C LEU A 325 19.02 -6.17 -1.51
N ARG A 326 18.25 -7.14 -1.00
CA ARG A 326 18.66 -7.96 0.14
C ARG A 326 19.96 -8.70 -0.13
N GLU A 327 20.05 -9.40 -1.26
CA GLU A 327 21.27 -10.11 -1.67
C GLU A 327 22.47 -9.16 -1.73
N ARG A 328 22.29 -7.95 -2.29
CA ARG A 328 23.38 -6.98 -2.33
C ARG A 328 23.80 -6.51 -0.93
N ILE A 329 22.85 -6.25 -0.04
CA ILE A 329 23.14 -5.88 1.35
C ILE A 329 23.87 -7.01 2.09
N ASP A 330 23.49 -8.25 1.85
CA ASP A 330 24.15 -9.43 2.45
C ASP A 330 25.59 -9.54 1.94
N LEU A 331 25.81 -9.41 0.62
CA LEU A 331 27.15 -9.36 0.04
C LEU A 331 27.99 -8.22 0.63
N ALA A 332 27.43 -7.01 0.71
CA ALA A 332 28.13 -5.86 1.30
C ALA A 332 28.45 -6.06 2.78
N THR A 333 27.57 -6.74 3.53
CA THR A 333 27.78 -7.06 4.95
C THR A 333 28.99 -7.98 5.14
N HIS A 334 29.15 -8.98 4.28
CA HIS A 334 30.19 -10.00 4.44
C HIS A 334 31.50 -9.68 3.70
N TYR A 335 31.44 -8.93 2.60
CA TYR A 335 32.58 -8.71 1.70
C TYR A 335 32.91 -7.23 1.48
N GLY A 336 32.12 -6.30 2.02
CA GLY A 336 32.27 -4.87 1.77
C GLY A 336 32.12 -4.55 0.28
N SER A 337 33.12 -3.88 -0.30
CA SER A 337 33.12 -3.50 -1.73
C SER A 337 33.46 -4.64 -2.68
N PHE A 338 33.77 -5.83 -2.16
CA PHE A 338 34.23 -6.97 -2.95
C PHE A 338 33.12 -8.02 -3.16
N ARG A 339 33.42 -9.03 -3.99
CA ARG A 339 32.57 -10.19 -4.21
C ARG A 339 33.35 -11.49 -3.98
N PRO A 340 32.69 -12.59 -3.58
CA PRO A 340 33.33 -13.91 -3.51
C PRO A 340 34.05 -14.27 -4.81
N GLY A 341 35.27 -14.80 -4.72
CA GLY A 341 36.09 -15.21 -5.86
C GLY A 341 36.69 -14.05 -6.67
N GLN A 342 36.42 -12.80 -6.32
CA GLN A 342 37.01 -11.65 -7.00
C GLN A 342 38.54 -11.65 -6.83
N VAL A 343 39.25 -11.51 -7.95
CA VAL A 343 40.70 -11.31 -7.98
C VAL A 343 41.02 -9.81 -8.08
N PHE A 344 41.95 -9.33 -7.26
CA PHE A 344 42.38 -7.93 -7.26
C PHE A 344 43.86 -7.78 -6.84
N SER A 345 44.44 -6.61 -7.12
CA SER A 345 45.74 -6.20 -6.58
C SER A 345 45.63 -4.76 -6.11
N ASP A 346 46.02 -4.50 -4.86
CA ASP A 346 46.04 -3.15 -4.32
C ASP A 346 47.15 -2.32 -4.95
N ALA A 347 46.88 -1.03 -5.15
CA ALA A 347 47.89 -0.06 -5.53
C ALA A 347 48.79 0.25 -4.34
N MET A 348 50.10 0.36 -4.58
CA MET A 348 51.10 0.75 -3.58
C MET A 348 51.49 2.22 -3.74
N ARG A 349 51.96 2.86 -2.66
CA ARG A 349 52.39 4.28 -2.67
C ARG A 349 53.53 4.59 -3.63
N ASP A 350 54.34 3.60 -3.99
CA ASP A 350 55.44 3.71 -4.93
C ASP A 350 55.00 3.61 -6.42
N GLY A 351 53.69 3.51 -6.68
CA GLY A 351 53.12 3.34 -8.02
C GLY A 351 53.10 1.89 -8.51
N GLY A 352 53.63 0.95 -7.74
CA GLY A 352 53.54 -0.48 -8.01
C GLY A 352 52.19 -1.08 -7.62
N ARG A 353 52.04 -2.39 -7.85
CA ARG A 353 50.91 -3.18 -7.34
C ARG A 353 51.39 -4.23 -6.34
N GLY A 354 50.55 -4.49 -5.34
CA GLY A 354 50.72 -5.62 -4.44
C GLY A 354 50.48 -6.97 -5.13
N PRO A 355 50.68 -8.09 -4.41
CA PRO A 355 50.39 -9.42 -4.94
C PRO A 355 48.91 -9.54 -5.35
N GLN A 356 48.61 -10.46 -6.26
CA GLN A 356 47.24 -10.79 -6.60
C GLN A 356 46.57 -11.51 -5.43
N MET A 357 45.44 -10.98 -5.02
CA MET A 357 44.60 -11.49 -3.93
C MET A 357 43.30 -12.02 -4.50
N VAL A 358 42.78 -13.11 -3.93
CA VAL A 358 41.44 -13.62 -4.20
C VAL A 358 40.57 -13.52 -2.96
N VAL A 359 39.34 -13.08 -3.11
CA VAL A 359 38.36 -13.00 -2.03
C VAL A 359 37.81 -14.39 -1.74
N VAL A 360 38.16 -14.92 -0.58
CA VAL A 360 37.66 -16.20 -0.06
C VAL A 360 36.25 -15.99 0.51
N PRO A 361 35.25 -16.81 0.10
CA PRO A 361 33.88 -16.69 0.59
C PRO A 361 33.80 -16.82 2.12
N HIS A 362 32.95 -16.03 2.78
CA HIS A 362 32.58 -16.30 4.17
C HIS A 362 31.83 -17.64 4.24
N GLY A 363 31.86 -18.30 5.39
CA GLY A 363 31.28 -19.63 5.50
C GLY A 363 31.89 -20.42 6.64
N GLY A 364 31.59 -21.70 6.71
CA GLY A 364 32.22 -22.60 7.67
C GLY A 364 32.56 -23.93 7.05
N PHE A 365 33.51 -24.61 7.68
CA PHE A 365 34.04 -25.89 7.24
C PHE A 365 34.47 -26.74 8.44
N GLN A 366 34.75 -28.02 8.17
CA GLN A 366 35.37 -28.91 9.14
C GLN A 366 36.89 -28.83 8.97
N MET A 367 37.58 -28.32 9.99
CA MET A 367 39.03 -28.21 10.05
C MET A 367 39.63 -29.47 10.67
N GLY A 368 40.81 -29.88 10.20
CA GLY A 368 41.50 -31.08 10.65
C GLY A 368 41.01 -32.34 9.93
N ALA A 369 41.55 -33.47 10.35
CA ALA A 369 41.32 -34.78 9.75
C ALA A 369 40.23 -35.57 10.50
N GLY A 370 39.51 -36.41 9.76
CA GLY A 370 38.58 -37.37 10.35
C GLY A 370 39.32 -38.50 11.08
N ASP A 371 38.66 -39.15 12.05
CA ASP A 371 39.24 -40.24 12.86
C ASP A 371 39.77 -41.41 12.03
N THR A 372 39.20 -41.62 10.84
CA THR A 372 39.56 -42.72 9.93
C THR A 372 40.29 -42.26 8.68
N GLU A 373 40.73 -41.00 8.61
CA GLU A 373 41.39 -40.47 7.41
C GLU A 373 42.78 -41.09 7.23
N PRO A 374 43.06 -41.79 6.11
CA PRO A 374 44.32 -42.50 5.94
C PRO A 374 45.53 -41.56 5.93
N GLY A 375 46.48 -41.82 6.82
CA GLY A 375 47.73 -41.07 6.91
C GLY A 375 47.63 -39.72 7.62
N SER A 376 46.50 -39.43 8.27
CA SER A 376 46.41 -38.32 9.23
C SER A 376 47.16 -38.65 10.52
N THR A 377 47.63 -37.62 11.20
CA THR A 377 48.33 -37.73 12.50
C THR A 377 47.42 -37.34 13.67
N ASP A 378 47.81 -37.69 14.90
CA ASP A 378 47.05 -37.31 16.11
C ASP A 378 46.95 -35.78 16.29
N ALA A 379 47.91 -35.01 15.75
CA ALA A 379 47.89 -33.56 15.81
C ALA A 379 46.89 -32.92 14.84
N GLU A 380 46.44 -33.66 13.82
CA GLU A 380 45.42 -33.21 12.86
C GLU A 380 43.99 -33.52 13.35
N ARG A 381 43.85 -34.21 14.49
CA ARG A 381 42.58 -34.67 15.05
C ARG A 381 42.27 -34.00 16.40
N PRO A 382 40.99 -33.92 16.79
CA PRO A 382 39.80 -34.28 16.02
C PRO A 382 39.42 -33.18 15.01
N SER A 383 38.69 -33.58 13.98
CA SER A 383 38.02 -32.62 13.12
C SER A 383 37.03 -31.76 13.92
N HIS A 384 37.00 -30.45 13.66
CA HIS A 384 36.13 -29.51 14.36
C HIS A 384 35.61 -28.39 13.45
N TYR A 385 34.42 -27.87 13.76
CA TYR A 385 33.76 -26.87 12.93
C TYR A 385 34.33 -25.46 13.18
N VAL A 386 34.72 -24.79 12.10
CA VAL A 386 35.19 -23.39 12.10
C VAL A 386 34.31 -22.56 11.17
N ARG A 387 34.00 -21.32 11.58
CA ARG A 387 33.16 -20.39 10.81
C ARG A 387 33.79 -19.01 10.72
N PHE A 388 33.77 -18.44 9.52
CA PHE A 388 34.11 -17.06 9.20
C PHE A 388 32.84 -16.28 8.89
N ASP A 389 32.52 -15.29 9.72
CA ASP A 389 31.35 -14.42 9.52
C ASP A 389 31.56 -13.37 8.42
N ARG A 390 32.80 -13.17 7.98
CA ARG A 390 33.16 -12.26 6.88
C ARG A 390 34.13 -12.95 5.94
N GLY A 391 34.07 -12.55 4.67
CA GLY A 391 35.08 -12.96 3.71
C GLY A 391 36.40 -12.27 4.02
N PHE A 392 37.49 -12.90 3.60
CA PHE A 392 38.83 -12.33 3.65
C PHE A 392 39.50 -12.54 2.30
N ALA A 393 40.63 -11.87 2.06
CA ALA A 393 41.40 -12.07 0.85
C ALA A 393 42.71 -12.81 1.16
N MET A 394 43.09 -13.75 0.30
CA MET A 394 44.35 -14.49 0.39
C MET A 394 45.12 -14.33 -0.92
N SER A 395 46.46 -14.32 -0.86
CA SER A 395 47.27 -14.27 -2.07
C SER A 395 47.04 -15.53 -2.90
N ILE A 396 46.90 -15.38 -4.21
CA ILE A 396 46.61 -16.52 -5.11
C ILE A 396 47.80 -17.46 -5.21
N THR A 397 49.01 -16.91 -5.08
CA THR A 397 50.27 -17.65 -5.07
C THR A 397 51.02 -17.35 -3.78
N GLU A 398 52.05 -18.14 -3.49
CA GLU A 398 53.08 -17.73 -2.53
C GLU A 398 53.72 -16.40 -2.95
N VAL A 399 54.24 -15.65 -1.98
CA VAL A 399 54.96 -14.40 -2.24
C VAL A 399 56.21 -14.72 -3.06
N THR A 400 56.39 -14.00 -4.18
CA THR A 400 57.52 -14.27 -5.07
C THR A 400 58.81 -13.60 -4.58
N VAL A 401 59.96 -14.10 -5.04
CA VAL A 401 61.27 -13.45 -4.82
C VAL A 401 61.26 -12.00 -5.29
N GLY A 402 60.58 -11.70 -6.40
CA GLY A 402 60.44 -10.35 -6.94
C GLY A 402 59.60 -9.45 -6.04
N ASP A 403 58.52 -9.96 -5.44
CA ASP A 403 57.72 -9.21 -4.48
C ASP A 403 58.51 -8.90 -3.21
N PHE A 404 59.22 -9.90 -2.69
CA PHE A 404 60.04 -9.76 -1.49
C PHE A 404 61.28 -8.88 -1.73
N GLU A 405 61.85 -8.90 -2.95
CA GLU A 405 62.94 -8.00 -3.36
C GLU A 405 62.52 -6.53 -3.28
N ARG A 406 61.29 -6.19 -3.69
CA ARG A 406 60.77 -4.82 -3.57
C ARG A 406 60.74 -4.37 -2.12
N TYR A 407 60.24 -5.22 -1.22
CA TYR A 407 60.26 -4.97 0.21
C TYR A 407 61.68 -4.72 0.74
N VAL A 408 62.62 -5.61 0.42
CA VAL A 408 64.01 -5.52 0.89
C VAL A 408 64.67 -4.24 0.38
N LYS A 409 64.47 -3.87 -0.89
CA LYS A 409 65.01 -2.63 -1.48
C LYS A 409 64.39 -1.38 -0.86
N ALA A 410 63.07 -1.37 -0.67
CA ALA A 410 62.35 -0.21 -0.15
C ALA A 410 62.66 0.08 1.32
N THR A 411 62.89 -0.95 2.13
CA THR A 411 63.08 -0.83 3.59
C THR A 411 64.52 -1.01 4.04
N ASN A 412 65.43 -1.35 3.12
CA ASN A 412 66.79 -1.80 3.41
C ASN A 412 66.82 -2.97 4.44
N ALA A 413 65.78 -3.82 4.41
CA ALA A 413 65.65 -4.93 5.36
C ALA A 413 66.79 -5.92 5.21
N ARG A 414 67.20 -6.51 6.34
CA ARG A 414 68.16 -7.62 6.38
C ARG A 414 67.45 -8.86 6.96
N PRO A 415 66.85 -9.73 6.12
CA PRO A 415 66.20 -10.95 6.55
C PRO A 415 67.12 -11.85 7.38
N ARG A 416 66.56 -12.77 8.17
CA ARG A 416 67.32 -13.60 9.11
C ARG A 416 68.49 -14.35 8.45
N ALA A 417 68.26 -15.00 7.31
CA ALA A 417 69.31 -15.73 6.59
C ALA A 417 70.46 -14.82 6.14
N THR A 418 70.15 -13.65 5.59
CA THR A 418 71.15 -12.63 5.22
C THR A 418 71.96 -12.12 6.42
N ARG A 419 71.33 -11.96 7.59
CA ARG A 419 72.04 -11.56 8.83
C ARG A 419 72.94 -12.67 9.37
N ARG A 420 72.50 -13.93 9.28
CA ARG A 420 73.26 -15.11 9.74
C ARG A 420 74.35 -15.54 8.77
N GLY A 421 74.26 -15.15 7.50
CA GLY A 421 75.20 -15.53 6.44
C GLY A 421 75.08 -17.00 6.00
N HIS A 422 74.01 -17.70 6.40
CA HIS A 422 73.75 -19.09 6.03
C HIS A 422 72.27 -19.42 6.17
N SER A 423 71.83 -20.46 5.45
CA SER A 423 70.53 -21.10 5.61
C SER A 423 70.66 -22.62 5.41
N VAL A 424 69.54 -23.33 5.53
CA VAL A 424 69.43 -24.77 5.28
C VAL A 424 68.91 -24.98 3.86
N VAL A 425 69.57 -25.83 3.08
CA VAL A 425 69.19 -26.21 1.71
C VAL A 425 68.99 -27.71 1.60
N TYR A 426 68.22 -28.15 0.62
CA TYR A 426 68.10 -29.56 0.28
C TYR A 426 69.21 -29.96 -0.69
N ASP A 427 70.07 -30.90 -0.30
CA ASP A 427 71.11 -31.45 -1.17
C ASP A 427 70.60 -32.72 -1.85
N GLU A 428 70.18 -32.60 -3.11
CA GLU A 428 69.61 -33.71 -3.88
C GLU A 428 70.53 -34.92 -3.97
N ARG A 429 71.85 -34.70 -3.98
CA ARG A 429 72.83 -35.78 -4.06
C ARG A 429 72.83 -36.66 -2.81
N SER A 430 72.66 -36.07 -1.63
CA SER A 430 72.64 -36.82 -0.37
C SER A 430 71.24 -37.11 0.15
N GLY A 431 70.21 -36.45 -0.39
CA GLY A 431 68.84 -36.51 0.10
C GLY A 431 68.65 -35.86 1.47
N ASN A 432 69.61 -35.04 1.93
CA ASN A 432 69.61 -34.46 3.27
C ASN A 432 69.49 -32.93 3.23
N PHE A 433 68.95 -32.37 4.31
CA PHE A 433 69.01 -30.94 4.59
C PHE A 433 70.38 -30.57 5.17
N ILE A 434 71.11 -29.68 4.50
CA ILE A 434 72.45 -29.24 4.91
C ILE A 434 72.49 -27.72 5.12
N ARG A 435 73.30 -27.28 6.09
CA ARG A 435 73.58 -25.86 6.27
C ARG A 435 74.60 -25.39 5.23
N ARG A 436 74.26 -24.38 4.43
CA ARG A 436 75.14 -23.81 3.41
C ARG A 436 75.32 -22.31 3.64
N SER A 437 76.58 -21.86 3.60
CA SER A 437 76.94 -20.45 3.72
C SER A 437 76.53 -19.65 2.49
N GLY A 438 76.22 -18.37 2.65
CA GLY A 438 75.86 -17.46 1.55
C GLY A 438 74.44 -17.62 1.01
N VAL A 439 73.66 -18.59 1.53
CA VAL A 439 72.25 -18.80 1.15
C VAL A 439 71.36 -17.81 1.89
N ASP A 440 70.50 -17.10 1.15
CA ASP A 440 69.48 -16.21 1.69
C ASP A 440 68.21 -16.18 0.84
N TRP A 441 67.34 -15.19 1.04
CA TRP A 441 66.04 -15.07 0.35
C TRP A 441 66.13 -14.99 -1.18
N ARG A 442 67.32 -14.72 -1.73
CA ARG A 442 67.58 -14.72 -3.16
C ARG A 442 67.90 -16.12 -3.71
N SER A 443 68.00 -17.11 -2.83
CA SER A 443 68.33 -18.49 -3.18
C SER A 443 67.09 -19.37 -3.26
N ASP A 444 67.15 -20.39 -4.12
CA ASP A 444 66.12 -21.42 -4.22
C ASP A 444 66.32 -22.55 -3.18
N TYR A 445 65.70 -23.72 -3.38
CA TYR A 445 65.67 -24.80 -2.40
C TYR A 445 67.02 -25.51 -2.23
N ASP A 446 67.86 -25.54 -3.28
CA ASP A 446 69.19 -26.16 -3.25
C ASP A 446 70.31 -25.13 -2.94
N GLY A 447 69.98 -23.83 -2.97
CA GLY A 447 70.87 -22.73 -2.67
C GLY A 447 71.39 -21.97 -3.91
N ALA A 448 71.03 -22.40 -5.11
CA ALA A 448 71.25 -21.66 -6.35
C ALA A 448 70.41 -20.38 -6.39
N ARG A 449 70.61 -19.54 -7.41
CA ARG A 449 69.90 -18.26 -7.54
C ARG A 449 68.44 -18.51 -7.96
N ALA A 450 67.50 -18.08 -7.13
CA ALA A 450 66.08 -18.16 -7.45
C ALA A 450 65.67 -17.17 -8.56
N LEU A 451 64.68 -17.57 -9.37
CA LEU A 451 64.03 -16.70 -10.35
C LEU A 451 63.11 -15.70 -9.64
N GLY A 452 62.87 -14.55 -10.27
CA GLY A 452 62.04 -13.49 -9.68
C GLY A 452 60.59 -13.91 -9.42
N ASN A 453 60.04 -14.85 -10.20
CA ASN A 453 58.68 -15.38 -10.04
C ASN A 453 58.61 -16.68 -9.21
N SER A 454 59.74 -17.17 -8.69
CA SER A 454 59.75 -18.32 -7.76
C SER A 454 59.22 -17.91 -6.39
N PRO A 455 58.65 -18.84 -5.59
CA PRO A 455 58.30 -18.57 -4.20
C PRO A 455 59.55 -18.18 -3.41
N VAL A 456 59.43 -17.14 -2.58
CA VAL A 456 60.54 -16.73 -1.71
C VAL A 456 60.79 -17.79 -0.63
N MET A 457 62.03 -18.24 -0.51
CA MET A 457 62.47 -19.20 0.50
C MET A 457 63.46 -18.57 1.47
N HIS A 458 63.93 -19.32 2.47
CA HIS A 458 64.91 -18.87 3.47
C HIS A 458 64.48 -17.63 4.28
N VAL A 459 63.17 -17.40 4.38
CA VAL A 459 62.54 -16.36 5.19
C VAL A 459 62.03 -16.96 6.50
N SER A 460 62.22 -16.24 7.61
CA SER A 460 61.61 -16.64 8.88
C SER A 460 60.19 -16.08 9.01
N VAL A 461 59.39 -16.63 9.93
CA VAL A 461 58.05 -16.08 10.26
C VAL A 461 58.12 -14.58 10.53
N ARG A 462 59.14 -14.12 11.26
CA ARG A 462 59.34 -12.69 11.53
C ARG A 462 59.64 -11.86 10.28
N ASP A 463 60.35 -12.44 9.31
CA ASP A 463 60.62 -11.75 8.04
C ASP A 463 59.32 -11.64 7.21
N ALA A 464 58.47 -12.67 7.24
CA ALA A 464 57.17 -12.66 6.58
C ALA A 464 56.16 -11.69 7.24
N GLU A 465 56.12 -11.63 8.58
CA GLU A 465 55.35 -10.62 9.32
C GLU A 465 55.76 -9.19 8.96
N ASN A 466 57.07 -8.93 8.89
CA ASN A 466 57.58 -7.61 8.52
C ASN A 466 57.22 -7.25 7.06
N TYR A 467 57.25 -8.21 6.14
CA TYR A 467 56.80 -8.01 4.77
C TYR A 467 55.31 -7.66 4.72
N ALA A 468 54.45 -8.38 5.45
CA ALA A 468 53.02 -8.10 5.50
C ALA A 468 52.71 -6.72 6.15
N ALA A 469 53.46 -6.34 7.18
CA ALA A 469 53.35 -5.01 7.79
C ALA A 469 53.73 -3.89 6.80
N TRP A 470 54.86 -4.04 6.10
CA TRP A 470 55.26 -3.10 5.05
C TRP A 470 54.21 -3.01 3.94
N LEU A 471 53.67 -4.13 3.48
CA LEU A 471 52.64 -4.14 2.44
C LEU A 471 51.35 -3.44 2.90
N SER A 472 51.01 -3.57 4.18
CA SER A 472 49.90 -2.83 4.80
C SER A 472 50.13 -1.32 4.74
N GLU A 473 51.33 -0.86 5.10
CA GLU A 473 51.70 0.55 5.02
C GLU A 473 51.66 1.07 3.58
N GLN A 474 52.15 0.29 2.62
CA GLN A 474 52.19 0.69 1.20
C GLN A 474 50.80 0.79 0.57
N THR A 475 49.85 -0.04 0.98
CA THR A 475 48.52 -0.13 0.36
C THR A 475 47.44 0.61 1.15
N GLY A 476 47.68 0.89 2.44
CA GLY A 476 46.65 1.35 3.36
C GLY A 476 45.59 0.28 3.68
N ARG A 477 45.86 -0.99 3.32
CA ARG A 477 45.01 -2.16 3.63
C ARG A 477 45.65 -2.98 4.74
N SER A 478 44.88 -3.89 5.34
CA SER A 478 45.37 -4.75 6.42
C SER A 478 45.87 -6.08 5.87
N TYR A 479 47.18 -6.17 5.59
CA TYR A 479 47.85 -7.42 5.23
C TYR A 479 48.44 -8.10 6.47
N ARG A 480 48.29 -9.43 6.53
CA ARG A 480 48.86 -10.28 7.58
C ARG A 480 49.06 -11.70 7.06
N LEU A 481 49.75 -12.53 7.85
CA LEU A 481 49.73 -13.97 7.63
C LEU A 481 48.32 -14.52 7.88
N PRO A 482 47.89 -15.53 7.09
CA PRO A 482 46.68 -16.27 7.41
C PRO A 482 46.86 -17.04 8.72
N SER A 483 45.78 -17.19 9.47
CA SER A 483 45.71 -18.23 10.50
C SER A 483 45.71 -19.62 9.85
N GLU A 484 46.04 -20.65 10.62
CA GLU A 484 45.97 -22.04 10.15
C GLU A 484 44.57 -22.39 9.62
N ALA A 485 43.52 -21.95 10.33
CA ALA A 485 42.14 -22.17 9.91
C ALA A 485 41.80 -21.46 8.58
N GLU A 486 42.26 -20.23 8.37
CA GLU A 486 42.05 -19.52 7.10
C GLU A 486 42.81 -20.19 5.95
N PHE A 487 44.02 -20.68 6.22
CA PHE A 487 44.84 -21.38 5.25
C PHE A 487 44.21 -22.71 4.82
N GLU A 488 43.80 -23.54 5.78
CA GLU A 488 43.13 -24.81 5.48
C GLU A 488 41.79 -24.60 4.80
N TYR A 489 41.00 -23.61 5.24
CA TYR A 489 39.72 -23.27 4.60
C TYR A 489 39.88 -22.88 3.13
N ALA A 490 40.88 -22.03 2.83
CA ALA A 490 41.16 -21.61 1.47
C ALA A 490 41.65 -22.78 0.60
N LEU A 491 42.54 -23.64 1.14
CA LEU A 491 43.05 -24.80 0.41
C LEU A 491 41.99 -25.86 0.15
N ARG A 492 41.08 -26.09 1.09
CA ARG A 492 39.98 -27.05 0.90
C ARG A 492 39.02 -26.58 -0.19
N ALA A 493 38.84 -25.28 -0.39
CA ALA A 493 38.00 -24.72 -1.45
C ALA A 493 36.58 -25.34 -1.53
N GLY A 494 36.02 -25.74 -0.39
CA GLY A 494 34.73 -26.43 -0.27
C GLY A 494 34.79 -27.97 -0.30
N SER A 495 35.94 -28.56 -0.61
CA SER A 495 36.21 -29.99 -0.50
C SER A 495 36.32 -30.45 0.96
N SER A 496 35.89 -31.68 1.21
CA SER A 496 36.13 -32.39 2.48
C SER A 496 37.19 -33.49 2.34
N GLY A 497 37.67 -33.74 1.12
CA GLY A 497 38.69 -34.74 0.85
C GLY A 497 40.08 -34.32 1.31
N ARG A 498 41.02 -35.26 1.22
CA ARG A 498 42.41 -35.15 1.65
C ARG A 498 43.19 -34.10 0.89
N TYR A 499 42.94 -33.96 -0.41
CA TYR A 499 43.61 -32.98 -1.25
C TYR A 499 42.66 -31.87 -1.70
N PRO A 500 43.19 -30.67 -2.03
CA PRO A 500 42.39 -29.57 -2.59
C PRO A 500 41.55 -29.94 -3.82
N TRP A 501 41.96 -30.96 -4.58
CA TRP A 501 41.29 -31.44 -5.79
C TRP A 501 40.42 -32.70 -5.57
N GLY A 502 40.27 -33.18 -4.33
CA GLY A 502 39.52 -34.39 -3.98
C GLY A 502 40.40 -35.51 -3.40
N ASP A 503 39.81 -36.70 -3.22
CA ASP A 503 40.46 -37.90 -2.68
C ASP A 503 41.12 -38.78 -3.75
#